data_AF-A0A7W4JWA2-F1
#
_entry.id   AF-A0A7W4JWA2-F1
#
_cell.length_a   1.000
_cell.length_b   1.000
_cell.length_c   1.000
_cell.angle_alpha   90.00
_cell.angle_beta   90.00
_cell.angle_gamma   90.00
#
_symmetry.space_group_name_H-M   'P 1'
#
loop_
_entity.id
_entity.type
_entity.pdbx_description
1 polymer ?
#
loop_
_entity_poly.entity_id
_entity_poly.type
_entity_poly.pdbx_seq_one_letter_code
_entity_poly.pdbx_strand_id
1 'polypeptide(L)'
;MTIPKRVRVCADALATCGGSLSERIDRLDVRGTPDEALRAELAAVAAAWCDGGFGAFKTIDVLGEVVTIPALAASDGELRVSFIKAPTASTYYFLTARGLAVLLDDCDKAALARRVLVAEEFTSFRAVQCSFEPWTEMVADALADDEFNWPVPRRIVRDQLAIVPFSIGPLLLTVPPQPAGNTECRRASNEQDPTEQDDATGGAAVAAAAPRGGTEMQGSAVFKAWRAAALPQLLLCLVDEVWKQDDEIRVTLTGPRKRKLRAALEMINPNRDFKLVTEVADWVFNSGRDAETRHTLFVYELAREWPGDEPFSNSFADRAPGALEAAKAAFRMHVRDASKETLKSLQELRKTLADDVTRVVGQTRELTGNLWRDLLVVAAAVLGRFTLLATPGKDEAGLADALLYGLAIYLAFSLGMVIFANAQFMALFRKMQSKWQTKLYGFVDPEDFKLLAAEPLTEAENIYKNTRNAAIAAYILTISALIALAVVPVRLAQGTNNSGTAANASSVAARATDPSKVTTLKVTPLGSNRKSLAAGVGGTVAPLGTLVSGGPAKVGGVGVPNAKDTVGTLGQVKAVPTAAGAVGGPMH
;
A
#
# COMPACT_ATOMS: atom_id res chain seq x y z
N MET A 1 10.97 -37.72 34.38
CA MET A 1 11.77 -36.68 33.68
C MET A 1 11.85 -37.06 32.21
N THR A 2 11.69 -36.11 31.29
CA THR A 2 11.76 -36.40 29.84
C THR A 2 13.21 -36.71 29.42
N ILE A 3 13.39 -37.42 28.31
CA ILE A 3 14.73 -37.80 27.82
C ILE A 3 15.63 -36.56 27.61
N PRO A 4 15.19 -35.49 26.91
CA PRO A 4 16.02 -34.28 26.76
C PRO A 4 16.42 -33.64 28.09
N LYS A 5 15.52 -33.63 29.08
CA LYS A 5 15.82 -33.11 30.42
C LYS A 5 16.86 -33.99 31.14
N ARG A 6 16.78 -35.32 31.02
CA ARG A 6 17.80 -36.23 31.58
C ARG A 6 19.16 -36.03 30.91
N VAL A 7 19.20 -35.87 29.59
CA VAL A 7 20.43 -35.55 28.84
C VAL A 7 21.06 -34.28 29.37
N ARG A 8 20.26 -33.22 29.54
CA ARG A 8 20.75 -31.96 30.11
C ARG A 8 21.34 -32.15 31.51
N VAL A 9 20.64 -32.84 32.41
CA VAL A 9 21.16 -33.08 33.77
C VAL A 9 22.48 -33.85 33.76
N CYS A 10 22.60 -34.87 32.90
CA CYS A 10 23.86 -35.62 32.75
C CYS A 10 24.97 -34.75 32.16
N ALA A 11 24.64 -33.90 31.18
CA ALA A 11 25.59 -32.97 30.56
C ALA A 11 26.09 -31.92 31.56
N ASP A 12 25.18 -31.34 32.36
CA ASP A 12 25.53 -30.38 33.41
C ASP A 12 26.39 -31.05 34.49
N ALA A 13 26.02 -32.25 34.95
CA ALA A 13 26.82 -33.03 35.89
C ALA A 13 28.23 -33.34 35.35
N LEU A 14 28.32 -33.79 34.10
CA LEU A 14 29.60 -34.07 33.45
C LEU A 14 30.47 -32.82 33.32
N ALA A 15 29.88 -31.68 32.95
CA ALA A 15 30.60 -30.42 32.87
C ALA A 15 31.10 -29.94 34.24
N THR A 16 30.37 -30.20 35.33
CA THR A 16 30.83 -29.87 36.69
C THR A 16 31.99 -30.74 37.16
N CYS A 17 32.19 -31.92 36.57
CA CYS A 17 33.35 -32.80 36.80
C CYS A 17 34.59 -32.33 36.02
N GLY A 18 35.00 -31.06 36.21
CA GLY A 18 36.23 -30.49 35.64
C GLY A 18 36.17 -30.20 34.13
N GLY A 19 34.97 -30.05 33.58
CA GLY A 19 34.70 -30.12 32.16
C GLY A 19 34.26 -28.81 31.50
N SER A 20 33.69 -28.94 30.30
CA SER A 20 33.07 -27.83 29.57
C SER A 20 31.86 -28.30 28.77
N LEU A 21 30.92 -27.40 28.56
CA LEU A 21 29.69 -27.63 27.81
C LEU A 21 29.58 -26.60 26.68
N SER A 22 29.39 -27.06 25.46
CA SER A 22 29.19 -26.23 24.27
C SER A 22 28.05 -26.78 23.44
N GLU A 23 27.03 -25.95 23.21
CA GLU A 23 25.89 -26.33 22.38
C GLU A 23 25.91 -25.56 21.06
N ARG A 24 25.70 -26.30 19.96
CA ARG A 24 25.45 -25.79 18.61
C ARG A 24 24.03 -26.16 18.18
N ILE A 25 23.61 -25.66 17.03
CA ILE A 25 22.29 -25.96 16.47
C ILE A 25 22.09 -27.47 16.25
N ASP A 26 23.12 -28.19 15.79
CA ASP A 26 23.07 -29.61 15.40
C ASP A 26 23.52 -30.57 16.51
N ARG A 27 24.22 -30.10 17.54
CA ARG A 27 24.80 -30.97 18.57
C ARG A 27 25.03 -30.29 19.92
N LEU A 28 25.07 -31.07 20.99
CA LEU A 28 25.63 -30.68 22.29
C LEU A 28 26.92 -31.46 22.53
N ASP A 29 28.03 -30.74 22.71
CA ASP A 29 29.33 -31.30 23.06
C ASP A 29 29.63 -31.03 24.54
N VAL A 30 29.98 -32.08 25.27
CA VAL A 30 30.31 -32.02 26.70
C VAL A 30 31.63 -32.74 26.92
N ARG A 31 32.47 -32.19 27.80
CA ARG A 31 33.71 -32.82 28.27
C ARG A 31 33.68 -32.90 29.79
N GLY A 32 34.29 -33.92 30.37
CA GLY A 32 34.48 -34.04 31.82
C GLY A 32 34.98 -35.42 32.22
N THR A 33 35.27 -35.61 33.52
CA THR A 33 35.71 -36.89 34.10
C THR A 33 34.58 -37.47 34.97
N PRO A 34 33.63 -38.23 34.42
CA PRO A 34 32.49 -38.74 35.17
C PRO A 34 32.90 -39.85 36.14
N ASP A 35 32.23 -39.92 37.28
CA ASP A 35 32.32 -41.08 38.16
C ASP A 35 31.57 -42.30 37.56
N GLU A 36 31.67 -43.45 38.22
CA GLU A 36 31.02 -44.68 37.75
C GLU A 36 29.49 -44.55 37.65
N ALA A 37 28.87 -43.86 38.61
CA ALA A 37 27.42 -43.65 38.64
C ALA A 37 26.95 -42.79 37.46
N LEU A 38 27.65 -41.69 37.17
CA LEU A 38 27.35 -40.81 36.05
C LEU A 38 27.62 -41.48 34.71
N ARG A 39 28.64 -42.35 34.61
CA ARG A 39 28.88 -43.16 33.39
C ARG A 39 27.72 -44.12 33.10
N ALA A 40 27.22 -44.81 34.12
CA ALA A 40 26.09 -45.71 33.97
C ALA A 40 24.81 -44.97 33.54
N GLU A 41 24.51 -43.83 34.18
CA GLU A 41 23.36 -42.99 33.80
C GLU A 41 23.53 -42.40 32.39
N LEU A 42 24.73 -41.95 32.04
CA LEU A 42 25.03 -41.43 30.70
C LEU A 42 24.83 -42.50 29.63
N ALA A 43 25.23 -43.75 29.89
CA ALA A 43 25.01 -44.87 28.97
C ALA A 43 23.51 -45.16 28.78
N ALA A 44 22.75 -45.18 29.87
CA ALA A 44 21.30 -45.37 29.83
C ALA A 44 20.58 -44.24 29.08
N VAL A 45 20.99 -42.99 29.31
CA VAL A 45 20.42 -41.81 28.65
C VAL A 45 20.81 -41.75 27.17
N ALA A 46 22.05 -42.14 26.82
CA ALA A 46 22.50 -42.23 25.43
C ALA A 46 21.72 -43.28 24.64
N ALA A 47 21.45 -44.45 25.23
CA ALA A 47 20.60 -45.47 24.61
C ALA A 47 19.19 -44.91 24.36
N ALA A 48 18.57 -44.33 25.39
CA ALA A 48 17.23 -43.73 25.27
C ALA A 48 17.16 -42.58 24.25
N TRP A 49 18.23 -41.79 24.10
CA TRP A 49 18.34 -40.73 23.09
C TRP A 49 18.28 -41.30 21.66
N CYS A 50 19.06 -42.34 21.39
CA CYS A 50 19.08 -43.02 20.10
C CYS A 50 17.73 -43.71 19.81
N ASP A 51 17.21 -44.46 20.77
CA ASP A 51 15.96 -45.22 20.63
C ASP A 51 14.74 -44.31 20.45
N GLY A 52 14.76 -43.13 21.10
CA GLY A 52 13.69 -42.14 20.99
C GLY A 52 13.71 -41.33 19.69
N GLY A 53 14.67 -41.56 18.79
CA GLY A 53 14.79 -40.84 17.52
C GLY A 53 15.22 -39.37 17.67
N PHE A 54 15.79 -38.99 18.81
CA PHE A 54 16.25 -37.62 19.04
C PHE A 54 17.52 -37.28 18.26
N GLY A 55 18.25 -38.30 17.79
CA GLY A 55 19.38 -38.19 16.89
C GLY A 55 20.41 -39.28 17.16
N ALA A 56 21.70 -38.92 17.14
CA ALA A 56 22.80 -39.86 17.34
C ALA A 56 23.64 -39.48 18.58
N PHE A 57 24.39 -40.45 19.10
CA PHE A 57 25.29 -40.28 20.22
C PHE A 57 26.70 -40.70 19.84
N LYS A 58 27.69 -39.90 20.24
CA LYS A 58 29.11 -40.21 20.04
C LYS A 58 29.89 -39.92 21.32
N THR A 59 30.73 -40.86 21.72
CA THR A 59 31.71 -40.64 22.79
C THR A 59 33.11 -40.91 22.29
N ILE A 60 34.05 -40.08 22.75
CA ILE A 60 35.48 -40.22 22.52
C ILE A 60 36.17 -40.15 23.88
N ASP A 61 37.13 -41.03 24.14
CA ASP A 61 37.95 -40.99 25.36
C ASP A 61 39.17 -40.05 25.24
N VAL A 62 40.04 -40.06 26.25
CA VAL A 62 41.32 -39.31 26.28
C VAL A 62 42.28 -39.70 25.16
N LEU A 63 42.21 -40.92 24.63
CA LEU A 63 43.08 -41.42 23.57
C LEU A 63 42.55 -41.07 22.18
N GLY A 64 41.35 -40.51 22.08
CA GLY A 64 40.71 -40.23 20.80
C GLY A 64 39.94 -41.44 20.25
N GLU A 65 39.81 -42.51 21.02
CA GLU A 65 39.10 -43.73 20.61
C GLU A 65 37.60 -43.58 20.84
N VAL A 66 36.80 -44.15 19.92
CA VAL A 66 35.34 -44.09 20.01
C VAL A 66 34.86 -45.12 21.01
N VAL A 67 34.21 -44.67 22.08
CA VAL A 67 33.62 -45.52 23.11
C VAL A 67 32.17 -45.83 22.73
N THR A 68 31.83 -47.11 22.60
CA THR A 68 30.44 -47.54 22.32
C THR A 68 29.55 -47.38 23.56
N ILE A 69 28.24 -47.22 23.37
CA ILE A 69 27.28 -47.04 24.49
C ILE A 69 27.41 -48.15 25.55
N PRO A 70 27.52 -49.46 25.21
CA PRO A 70 27.69 -50.51 26.21
C PRO A 70 29.05 -50.45 26.93
N ALA A 71 30.10 -49.96 26.28
CA ALA A 71 31.44 -49.83 26.85
C ALA A 71 31.60 -48.60 27.75
N LEU A 72 30.68 -47.64 27.68
CA LEU A 72 30.74 -46.37 28.39
C LEU A 72 30.73 -46.53 29.92
N ALA A 73 30.02 -47.53 30.43
CA ALA A 73 29.98 -47.81 31.87
C ALA A 73 31.34 -48.29 32.43
N ALA A 74 32.17 -48.90 31.58
CA ALA A 74 33.47 -49.45 31.96
C ALA A 74 34.65 -48.54 31.56
N SER A 75 34.43 -47.46 30.80
CA SER A 75 35.50 -46.58 30.32
C SER A 75 35.96 -45.62 31.41
N ASP A 76 37.25 -45.62 31.77
CA ASP A 76 37.81 -44.70 32.77
C ASP A 76 38.38 -43.42 32.13
N GLY A 77 38.44 -42.34 32.92
CA GLY A 77 39.10 -41.09 32.54
C GLY A 77 38.17 -40.00 32.00
N GLU A 78 38.75 -39.04 31.29
CA GLU A 78 38.00 -37.94 30.67
C GLU A 78 37.25 -38.45 29.43
N LEU A 79 35.99 -38.05 29.32
CA LEU A 79 35.14 -38.36 28.18
C LEU A 79 34.75 -37.08 27.46
N ARG A 80 34.77 -37.14 26.13
CA ARG A 80 34.14 -36.16 25.24
C ARG A 80 32.90 -36.79 24.64
N VAL A 81 31.75 -36.26 25.01
CA VAL A 81 30.44 -36.77 24.65
C VAL A 81 29.75 -35.78 23.74
N SER A 82 29.14 -36.26 22.67
CA SER A 82 28.41 -35.48 21.69
C SER A 82 27.01 -36.07 21.49
N PHE A 83 25.99 -35.31 21.85
CA PHE A 83 24.60 -35.60 21.50
C PHE A 83 24.26 -34.86 20.20
N ILE A 84 24.16 -35.60 19.09
CA ILE A 84 23.80 -35.08 17.78
C ILE A 84 22.27 -35.09 17.68
N LYS A 85 21.69 -33.94 17.34
CA LYS A 85 20.25 -33.72 17.24
C LYS A 85 19.76 -34.07 15.83
N ALA A 86 18.58 -34.67 15.73
CA ALA A 86 17.95 -34.96 14.46
C ALA A 86 17.73 -33.65 13.66
N PRO A 87 18.16 -33.60 12.39
CA PRO A 87 18.02 -32.38 11.59
C PRO A 87 16.56 -32.17 11.18
N THR A 88 16.13 -30.92 11.25
CA THR A 88 14.82 -30.43 10.82
C THR A 88 15.00 -29.11 10.10
N ALA A 89 14.05 -28.74 9.23
CA ALA A 89 14.18 -27.55 8.40
C ALA A 89 13.80 -26.28 9.15
N SER A 90 12.77 -26.33 10.00
CA SER A 90 12.19 -25.16 10.67
C SER A 90 12.02 -25.32 12.19
N THR A 91 12.04 -26.56 12.68
CA THR A 91 12.04 -26.88 14.11
C THR A 91 13.47 -26.95 14.61
N TYR A 92 13.76 -26.35 15.75
CA TYR A 92 15.09 -26.43 16.36
C TYR A 92 15.00 -26.88 17.80
N TYR A 93 15.99 -27.65 18.23
CA TYR A 93 16.02 -28.29 19.54
C TYR A 93 17.25 -27.83 20.32
N PHE A 94 17.06 -27.45 21.58
CA PHE A 94 18.13 -27.03 22.47
C PHE A 94 18.03 -27.72 23.83
N LEU A 95 19.16 -28.17 24.34
CA LEU A 95 19.27 -28.75 25.68
C LEU A 95 19.45 -27.64 26.73
N THR A 96 19.96 -26.47 26.33
CA THR A 96 20.22 -25.34 27.22
C THR A 96 19.66 -24.02 26.69
N ALA A 97 19.30 -23.09 27.59
CA ALA A 97 18.92 -21.73 27.23
C ALA A 97 20.07 -20.95 26.56
N ARG A 98 21.32 -21.32 26.82
CA ARG A 98 22.50 -20.70 26.15
C ARG A 98 22.60 -21.14 24.70
N GLY A 99 22.31 -22.40 24.39
CA GLY A 99 22.27 -22.91 23.02
C GLY A 99 21.26 -22.17 22.14
N LEU A 100 20.13 -21.74 22.71
CA LEU A 100 19.14 -20.92 22.00
C LEU A 100 19.73 -19.59 21.47
N ALA A 101 20.65 -18.95 22.20
CA ALA A 101 21.28 -17.72 21.71
C ALA A 101 22.07 -17.95 20.42
N VAL A 102 22.69 -19.13 20.26
CA VAL A 102 23.43 -19.50 19.05
C VAL A 102 22.53 -19.56 17.82
N LEU A 103 21.27 -20.01 17.98
CA LEU A 103 20.28 -19.96 16.89
C LEU A 103 19.98 -18.53 16.47
N LEU A 104 19.79 -17.66 17.45
CA LEU A 104 19.40 -16.28 17.17
C LEU A 104 20.56 -15.53 16.52
N ASP A 105 21.79 -15.75 16.96
CA ASP A 105 23.00 -15.16 16.34
C ASP A 105 23.18 -15.58 14.87
N ASP A 106 22.74 -16.78 14.50
CA ASP A 106 22.68 -17.23 13.12
C ASP A 106 21.41 -16.69 12.43
N CYS A 107 21.54 -15.51 11.83
CA CYS A 107 20.44 -14.79 11.19
C CYS A 107 19.71 -15.61 10.11
N ASP A 108 20.42 -16.51 9.40
CA ASP A 108 19.85 -17.35 8.35
C ASP A 108 18.98 -18.46 8.97
N LYS A 109 19.50 -19.14 9.99
CA LYS A 109 18.77 -20.20 10.68
C LYS A 109 17.61 -19.66 11.51
N ALA A 110 17.80 -18.51 12.17
CA ALA A 110 16.74 -17.83 12.90
C ALA A 110 15.56 -17.50 11.98
N ALA A 111 15.80 -16.99 10.76
CA ALA A 111 14.73 -16.66 9.81
C ALA A 111 13.91 -17.88 9.36
N LEU A 112 14.51 -19.07 9.37
CA LEU A 112 13.84 -20.34 9.06
C LEU A 112 13.10 -20.94 10.27
N ALA A 113 13.43 -20.52 11.49
CA ALA A 113 12.83 -21.06 12.70
C ALA A 113 11.33 -20.76 12.76
N ARG A 114 10.54 -21.81 13.00
CA ARG A 114 9.09 -21.74 13.24
C ARG A 114 8.71 -22.26 14.62
N ARG A 115 9.51 -23.20 15.14
CA ARG A 115 9.33 -23.78 16.46
C ARG A 115 10.68 -24.06 17.08
N VAL A 116 10.84 -23.67 18.34
CA VAL A 116 12.06 -23.93 19.11
C VAL A 116 11.70 -24.61 20.41
N LEU A 117 12.24 -25.81 20.60
CA LEU A 117 12.01 -26.66 21.75
C LEU A 117 13.24 -26.64 22.65
N VAL A 118 13.07 -26.29 23.92
CA VAL A 118 14.19 -26.18 24.88
C VAL A 118 13.97 -27.13 26.06
N ALA A 119 14.97 -27.93 26.43
CA ALA A 119 14.93 -28.89 27.55
C ALA A 119 15.05 -28.20 28.94
N GLU A 120 14.37 -27.08 29.10
CA GLU A 120 14.27 -26.29 30.33
C GLU A 120 12.80 -26.27 30.78
N GLU A 121 12.56 -26.01 32.06
CA GLU A 121 11.22 -25.70 32.55
C GLU A 121 10.94 -24.21 32.40
N PHE A 122 9.98 -23.88 31.53
CA PHE A 122 9.52 -22.52 31.33
C PHE A 122 8.10 -22.48 30.79
N THR A 123 7.42 -21.35 30.98
CA THR A 123 6.16 -21.11 30.26
C THR A 123 6.46 -20.81 28.81
N SER A 124 5.81 -21.54 27.89
CA SER A 124 5.89 -21.26 26.47
C SER A 124 5.53 -19.82 26.14
N PHE A 125 6.18 -19.27 25.11
CA PHE A 125 5.92 -17.93 24.61
C PHE A 125 6.05 -17.92 23.08
N ARG A 126 5.58 -16.86 22.43
CA ARG A 126 5.53 -16.77 20.97
C ARG A 126 6.10 -15.45 20.47
N ALA A 127 7.00 -15.53 19.50
CA ALA A 127 7.36 -14.43 18.61
C ALA A 127 6.51 -14.52 17.32
N VAL A 128 6.49 -13.47 16.49
CA VAL A 128 5.63 -13.42 15.29
C VAL A 128 5.72 -14.68 14.42
N GLN A 129 6.94 -15.16 14.15
CA GLN A 129 7.17 -16.31 13.26
C GLN A 129 7.58 -17.59 14.00
N CYS A 130 7.81 -17.54 15.31
CA CYS A 130 8.42 -18.65 16.04
C CYS A 130 7.76 -18.89 17.39
N SER A 131 7.36 -20.13 17.69
CA SER A 131 6.98 -20.53 19.05
C SER A 131 8.17 -21.09 19.83
N PHE A 132 8.20 -20.82 21.13
CA PHE A 132 9.21 -21.32 22.07
C PHE A 132 8.50 -22.16 23.13
N GLU A 133 8.85 -23.43 23.20
CA GLU A 133 8.13 -24.44 24.00
C GLU A 133 9.10 -25.36 24.76
N PRO A 134 8.70 -25.93 25.90
CA PRO A 134 9.48 -26.96 26.58
C PRO A 134 9.66 -28.22 25.71
N TRP A 135 10.88 -28.77 25.68
CA TRP A 135 11.18 -29.99 24.93
C TRP A 135 10.84 -31.24 25.75
N THR A 136 9.72 -31.87 25.40
CA THR A 136 9.24 -33.09 26.07
C THR A 136 9.47 -34.35 25.24
N GLU A 137 9.23 -34.27 23.93
CA GLU A 137 9.29 -35.37 22.99
C GLU A 137 9.73 -34.88 21.60
N MET A 138 9.99 -35.82 20.68
CA MET A 138 10.20 -35.47 19.27
C MET A 138 8.87 -35.03 18.66
N VAL A 139 8.91 -33.96 17.88
CA VAL A 139 7.71 -33.45 17.22
C VAL A 139 7.96 -33.37 15.72
N ALA A 140 6.88 -33.51 14.94
CA ALA A 140 6.93 -33.30 13.51
C ALA A 140 7.47 -31.89 13.20
N ASP A 141 8.21 -31.77 12.11
CA ASP A 141 8.77 -30.49 11.70
C ASP A 141 7.63 -29.50 11.41
N ALA A 142 7.75 -28.28 11.93
CA ALA A 142 6.77 -27.24 11.67
C ALA A 142 6.72 -26.94 10.17
N LEU A 143 5.51 -26.86 9.63
CA LEU A 143 5.34 -26.49 8.24
C LEU A 143 5.88 -25.07 8.03
N ALA A 144 6.56 -24.85 6.91
CA ALA A 144 6.86 -23.49 6.49
C ALA A 144 5.52 -22.82 6.19
N ASP A 145 5.03 -21.97 7.08
CA ASP A 145 3.85 -21.16 6.81
C ASP A 145 4.06 -20.40 5.50
N ASP A 146 3.04 -20.42 4.63
CA ASP A 146 3.03 -19.70 3.36
C ASP A 146 3.36 -18.21 3.60
N GLU A 147 4.29 -17.71 2.78
CA GLU A 147 4.90 -16.37 2.74
C GLU A 147 4.24 -15.32 3.63
N PHE A 148 4.60 -15.31 4.92
CA PHE A 148 4.44 -14.12 5.73
C PHE A 148 5.36 -13.04 5.15
N ASN A 149 4.80 -12.18 4.28
CA ASN A 149 5.49 -11.13 3.54
C ASN A 149 5.89 -9.97 4.47
N TRP A 150 6.70 -10.29 5.47
CA TRP A 150 7.33 -9.30 6.31
C TRP A 150 8.46 -8.61 5.53
N PRO A 151 8.63 -7.31 5.72
CA PRO A 151 9.74 -6.58 5.14
C PRO A 151 11.06 -7.19 5.67
N VAL A 152 11.95 -7.53 4.73
CA VAL A 152 13.30 -8.02 5.05
C VAL A 152 14.15 -6.83 5.52
N PRO A 153 14.62 -6.76 6.78
CA PRO A 153 15.35 -5.61 7.30
C PRO A 153 16.59 -5.27 6.48
N ARG A 154 17.31 -6.28 5.95
CA ARG A 154 18.47 -6.10 5.07
C ARG A 154 18.17 -5.35 3.76
N ARG A 155 16.90 -5.25 3.34
CA ARG A 155 16.52 -4.43 2.17
C ARG A 155 16.40 -2.95 2.52
N ILE A 156 16.17 -2.64 3.79
CA ILE A 156 15.94 -1.29 4.31
C ILE A 156 17.23 -0.74 4.93
N VAL A 157 17.94 -1.55 5.72
CA VAL A 157 19.19 -1.21 6.38
C VAL A 157 20.39 -1.63 5.53
N ARG A 158 21.34 -0.72 5.32
CA ARG A 158 22.60 -1.03 4.63
C ARG A 158 23.54 -1.75 5.56
N ASP A 159 23.66 -3.06 5.39
CA ASP A 159 24.50 -3.89 6.22
C ASP A 159 25.79 -4.31 5.50
N GLN A 160 26.94 -3.80 5.96
CA GLN A 160 28.25 -4.18 5.42
C GLN A 160 28.86 -5.39 6.13
N LEU A 161 28.27 -5.84 7.25
CA LEU A 161 28.80 -6.90 8.11
C LEU A 161 27.98 -8.20 8.06
N ALA A 162 26.82 -8.18 7.39
CA ALA A 162 25.86 -9.27 7.35
C ALA A 162 25.35 -9.70 8.75
N ILE A 163 25.29 -8.75 9.71
CA ILE A 163 24.83 -8.96 11.09
C ILE A 163 23.38 -8.52 11.34
N VAL A 164 22.77 -7.76 10.42
CA VAL A 164 21.35 -7.40 10.49
C VAL A 164 20.55 -8.67 10.17
N PRO A 165 19.51 -9.03 10.93
CA PRO A 165 18.74 -10.25 10.69
C PRO A 165 17.97 -10.19 9.36
N PHE A 166 17.78 -11.35 8.73
CA PHE A 166 16.96 -11.49 7.52
C PHE A 166 15.46 -11.31 7.80
N SER A 167 15.02 -11.68 8.99
CA SER A 167 13.64 -11.51 9.45
C SER A 167 13.63 -11.05 10.90
N ILE A 168 12.74 -10.10 11.23
CA ILE A 168 12.46 -9.73 12.62
C ILE A 168 11.48 -10.68 13.31
N GLY A 169 10.80 -11.55 12.54
CA GLY A 169 9.70 -12.36 13.05
C GLY A 169 10.05 -13.27 14.24
N PRO A 170 11.23 -13.92 14.28
CA PRO A 170 11.69 -14.69 15.43
C PRO A 170 12.06 -13.84 16.66
N LEU A 171 12.23 -12.52 16.46
CA LEU A 171 12.75 -11.57 17.45
C LEU A 171 11.63 -10.72 18.07
N LEU A 172 10.50 -10.54 17.37
CA LEU A 172 9.40 -9.69 17.81
C LEU A 172 8.38 -10.49 18.65
N LEU A 173 8.24 -10.16 19.94
CA LEU A 173 7.33 -10.84 20.86
C LEU A 173 5.87 -10.58 20.51
N THR A 174 5.04 -11.62 20.41
CA THR A 174 3.58 -11.50 20.23
C THR A 174 2.80 -12.00 21.44
N VAL A 175 3.20 -13.13 22.00
CA VAL A 175 2.57 -13.72 23.20
C VAL A 175 3.63 -13.83 24.29
N PRO A 176 3.57 -13.01 25.35
CA PRO A 176 4.51 -13.12 26.46
C PRO A 176 4.29 -14.41 27.24
N PRO A 177 5.31 -14.90 27.97
CA PRO A 177 5.14 -16.04 28.86
C PRO A 177 4.10 -15.69 29.94
N GLN A 178 3.01 -16.45 30.02
CA GLN A 178 2.02 -16.24 31.08
C GLN A 178 2.59 -16.69 32.44
N PRO A 179 2.39 -15.90 33.51
CA PRO A 179 2.65 -16.39 34.86
C PRO A 179 1.70 -17.57 35.14
N ALA A 180 2.22 -18.67 35.67
CA ALA A 180 1.53 -19.96 35.83
C ALA A 180 0.31 -19.96 36.78
N GLY A 181 -0.27 -18.80 37.12
CA GLY A 181 -1.15 -18.64 38.28
C GLY A 181 -2.64 -18.34 38.05
N ASN A 182 -3.14 -18.05 36.84
CA ASN A 182 -4.50 -17.48 36.71
C ASN A 182 -5.43 -18.15 35.67
N THR A 183 -5.07 -19.27 35.06
CA THR A 183 -5.87 -19.86 33.98
C THR A 183 -7.11 -20.63 34.47
N GLU A 184 -7.26 -20.88 35.78
CA GLU A 184 -8.39 -21.66 36.31
C GLU A 184 -9.66 -20.85 36.64
N CYS A 185 -9.63 -19.51 36.68
CA CYS A 185 -10.79 -18.76 37.21
C CYS A 185 -11.71 -18.11 36.16
N ARG A 186 -11.38 -18.15 34.85
CA ARG A 186 -12.16 -17.41 33.83
C ARG A 186 -13.14 -18.25 33.00
N ARG A 187 -13.24 -19.56 33.23
CA ARG A 187 -14.18 -20.44 32.50
C ARG A 187 -15.48 -20.73 33.25
N ALA A 188 -15.66 -20.23 34.48
CA ALA A 188 -16.82 -20.52 35.32
C ALA A 188 -17.84 -19.37 35.46
N SER A 189 -17.69 -18.24 34.74
CA SER A 189 -18.53 -17.05 34.94
C SER A 189 -19.45 -16.70 33.76
N ASN A 190 -19.67 -17.61 32.82
CA ASN A 190 -20.54 -17.34 31.67
C ASN A 190 -21.70 -18.34 31.61
N GLU A 191 -22.42 -18.46 32.73
CA GLU A 191 -23.72 -19.13 32.80
C GLU A 191 -24.53 -18.49 33.93
N GLN A 192 -25.08 -17.29 33.68
CA GLN A 192 -26.16 -16.74 34.50
C GLN A 192 -27.10 -15.87 33.66
N ASP A 193 -28.35 -16.30 33.71
CA ASP A 193 -29.58 -15.81 33.09
C ASP A 193 -29.93 -14.37 33.53
N PRO A 194 -30.67 -13.57 32.74
CA PRO A 194 -30.95 -12.17 33.02
C PRO A 194 -32.34 -11.98 33.65
N THR A 195 -32.39 -11.52 34.90
CA THR A 195 -33.60 -10.92 35.49
C THR A 195 -33.26 -9.88 36.55
N GLU A 196 -34.05 -8.79 36.56
CA GLU A 196 -34.23 -7.79 37.63
C GLU A 196 -33.20 -6.67 37.85
N GLN A 197 -33.35 -5.61 37.04
CA GLN A 197 -33.94 -4.29 37.38
C GLN A 197 -33.84 -3.68 38.82
N ASP A 198 -33.34 -2.43 38.80
CA ASP A 198 -33.61 -1.21 39.61
C ASP A 198 -32.96 -0.90 40.99
N ASP A 199 -32.61 0.40 41.06
CA ASP A 199 -32.42 1.33 42.19
C ASP A 199 -31.08 1.47 42.96
N ALA A 200 -30.29 2.43 42.45
CA ALA A 200 -29.85 3.69 43.08
C ALA A 200 -29.29 3.75 44.53
N THR A 201 -28.11 4.38 44.60
CA THR A 201 -27.67 5.45 45.53
C THR A 201 -26.51 5.12 46.47
N GLY A 202 -25.41 5.86 46.28
CA GLY A 202 -24.66 6.47 47.39
C GLY A 202 -23.30 5.87 47.74
N GLY A 203 -22.29 6.73 47.87
CA GLY A 203 -21.14 6.46 48.75
C GLY A 203 -19.77 6.53 48.09
N ALA A 204 -19.33 7.73 47.76
CA ALA A 204 -17.93 8.02 47.47
C ALA A 204 -17.06 7.80 48.71
N ALA A 205 -16.16 6.82 48.66
CA ALA A 205 -14.90 6.78 49.43
C ALA A 205 -14.07 5.58 48.96
N VAL A 206 -13.17 5.78 47.98
CA VAL A 206 -12.07 4.84 47.74
C VAL A 206 -10.77 5.61 47.77
N ALA A 207 -10.04 5.32 48.84
CA ALA A 207 -8.69 5.75 49.09
C ALA A 207 -7.79 5.51 47.87
N ALA A 208 -6.97 6.52 47.59
CA ALA A 208 -5.88 6.47 46.63
C ALA A 208 -4.93 5.31 46.98
N ALA A 209 -5.14 4.16 46.35
CA ALA A 209 -4.14 3.12 46.26
C ALA A 209 -3.06 3.60 45.30
N ALA A 210 -1.90 3.93 45.87
CA ALA A 210 -0.65 4.14 45.16
C ALA A 210 -0.41 3.03 44.11
N PRO A 211 0.25 3.33 42.98
CA PRO A 211 0.50 2.35 41.94
C PRO A 211 1.33 1.21 42.54
N ARG A 212 0.71 0.03 42.68
CA ARG A 212 1.44 -1.19 43.02
C ARG A 212 2.50 -1.38 41.94
N GLY A 213 3.75 -1.40 42.40
CA GLY A 213 4.94 -1.52 41.57
C GLY A 213 4.80 -2.65 40.56
N GLY A 214 5.35 -2.41 39.37
CA GLY A 214 5.38 -3.35 38.27
C GLY A 214 5.81 -4.72 38.76
N THR A 215 4.93 -5.69 38.60
CA THR A 215 5.29 -7.10 38.67
C THR A 215 6.25 -7.33 37.51
N GLU A 216 7.54 -7.18 37.79
CA GLU A 216 8.60 -7.49 36.85
C GLU A 216 8.31 -8.88 36.28
N MET A 217 8.24 -8.98 34.95
CA MET A 217 8.31 -10.27 34.27
C MET A 217 9.66 -10.91 34.63
N GLN A 218 9.73 -11.61 35.76
CA GLN A 218 10.80 -12.55 36.06
C GLN A 218 10.63 -13.73 35.10
N GLY A 219 10.96 -13.50 33.83
CA GLY A 219 10.92 -14.52 32.80
C GLY A 219 11.86 -15.67 33.15
N SER A 220 11.52 -16.86 32.66
CA SER A 220 12.38 -18.03 32.72
C SER A 220 13.79 -17.75 32.17
N ALA A 221 14.76 -18.61 32.50
CA ALA A 221 16.10 -18.51 31.93
C ALA A 221 16.08 -18.48 30.39
N VAL A 222 15.20 -19.28 29.77
CA VAL A 222 14.98 -19.32 28.32
C VAL A 222 14.49 -17.98 27.79
N PHE A 223 13.45 -17.39 28.40
CA PHE A 223 12.93 -16.10 27.96
C PHE A 223 13.96 -14.98 28.13
N LYS A 224 14.73 -15.00 29.22
CA LYS A 224 15.83 -14.05 29.45
C LYS A 224 16.93 -14.18 28.41
N ALA A 225 17.32 -15.41 28.06
CA ALA A 225 18.33 -15.67 27.02
C ALA A 225 17.84 -15.23 25.63
N TRP A 226 16.62 -15.60 25.26
CA TRP A 226 15.97 -15.16 24.03
C TRP A 226 15.95 -13.63 23.94
N ARG A 227 15.47 -12.95 24.99
CA ARG A 227 15.38 -11.50 25.05
C ARG A 227 16.76 -10.83 24.93
N ALA A 228 17.78 -11.38 25.56
CA ALA A 228 19.14 -10.85 25.51
C ALA A 228 19.77 -10.97 24.11
N ALA A 229 19.45 -12.03 23.36
CA ALA A 229 19.94 -12.22 21.99
C ALA A 229 19.10 -11.45 20.95
N ALA A 230 17.78 -11.36 21.14
CA ALA A 230 16.89 -10.68 20.19
C ALA A 230 17.08 -9.15 20.19
N LEU A 231 17.34 -8.57 21.35
CA LEU A 231 17.37 -7.12 21.52
C LEU A 231 18.48 -6.39 20.72
N PRO A 232 19.76 -6.84 20.73
CA PRO A 232 20.79 -6.25 19.88
C PRO A 232 20.42 -6.30 18.39
N GLN A 233 19.84 -7.41 17.93
CA GLN A 233 19.46 -7.60 16.53
C GLN A 233 18.30 -6.69 16.11
N LEU A 234 17.30 -6.52 16.98
CA LEU A 234 16.21 -5.57 16.75
C LEU A 234 16.73 -4.13 16.68
N LEU A 235 17.67 -3.74 17.55
CA LEU A 235 18.28 -2.41 17.51
C LEU A 235 19.02 -2.15 16.19
N LEU A 236 19.75 -3.14 15.68
CA LEU A 236 20.43 -3.05 14.37
C LEU A 236 19.46 -2.96 13.18
N CYS A 237 18.19 -3.34 13.36
CA CYS A 237 17.16 -3.14 12.33
C CYS A 237 16.60 -1.71 12.28
N LEU A 238 16.92 -0.87 13.27
CA LEU A 238 16.33 0.45 13.46
C LEU A 238 17.30 1.60 13.11
N VAL A 239 18.30 1.31 12.27
CA VAL A 239 19.35 2.25 11.83
C VAL A 239 19.48 2.26 10.30
N ASP A 240 20.14 3.26 9.73
CA ASP A 240 20.28 3.38 8.26
C ASP A 240 21.37 2.48 7.69
N GLU A 241 22.51 2.41 8.38
CA GLU A 241 23.69 1.67 7.92
C GLU A 241 24.48 1.11 9.11
N VAL A 242 24.96 -0.13 8.95
CA VAL A 242 25.80 -0.87 9.92
C VAL A 242 27.12 -1.22 9.25
N TRP A 243 28.22 -0.85 9.88
CA TRP A 243 29.57 -1.02 9.35
C TRP A 243 30.59 -1.16 10.48
N LYS A 244 31.83 -1.53 10.14
CA LYS A 244 32.91 -1.76 11.11
C LYS A 244 34.04 -0.75 10.90
N GLN A 245 34.53 -0.16 11.97
CA GLN A 245 35.70 0.72 11.99
C GLN A 245 36.59 0.37 13.18
N ASP A 246 37.89 0.18 12.95
CA ASP A 246 38.86 -0.02 14.03
C ASP A 246 38.46 -1.14 15.01
N ASP A 247 37.91 -2.22 14.45
CA ASP A 247 37.33 -3.39 15.16
C ASP A 247 36.00 -3.14 15.90
N GLU A 248 35.50 -1.91 15.94
CA GLU A 248 34.22 -1.56 16.57
C GLU A 248 33.05 -1.52 15.56
N ILE A 249 31.87 -1.97 15.99
CA ILE A 249 30.63 -1.85 15.22
C ILE A 249 30.12 -0.40 15.33
N ARG A 250 29.92 0.24 14.18
CA ARG A 250 29.35 1.59 14.07
C ARG A 250 28.03 1.55 13.33
N VAL A 251 27.14 2.45 13.74
CA VAL A 251 25.83 2.65 13.13
C VAL A 251 25.70 4.07 12.62
N THR A 252 24.90 4.23 11.58
CA THR A 252 24.63 5.53 10.98
C THR A 252 23.15 5.85 11.08
N LEU A 253 22.82 7.06 11.50
CA LEU A 253 21.47 7.61 11.45
C LEU A 253 21.44 8.77 10.45
N THR A 254 20.59 8.66 9.44
CA THR A 254 20.44 9.69 8.40
C THR A 254 19.23 10.56 8.73
N GLY A 255 19.46 11.85 8.94
CA GLY A 255 18.42 12.84 9.21
C GLY A 255 18.90 14.26 8.88
N PRO A 256 18.44 15.30 9.61
CA PRO A 256 18.89 16.69 9.38
C PRO A 256 20.41 16.85 9.45
N ARG A 257 21.05 16.05 10.32
CA ARG A 257 22.51 15.87 10.38
C ARG A 257 22.78 14.38 10.40
N LYS A 258 23.61 13.90 9.47
CA LYS A 258 24.05 12.51 9.46
C LYS A 258 24.88 12.24 10.70
N ARG A 259 24.50 11.24 11.50
CA ARG A 259 25.21 10.82 12.72
C ARG A 259 25.88 9.48 12.46
N LYS A 260 27.14 9.35 12.85
CA LYS A 260 27.89 8.10 12.87
C LYS A 260 28.25 7.83 14.31
N LEU A 261 27.69 6.78 14.89
CA LEU A 261 27.76 6.50 16.32
C LEU A 261 28.38 5.12 16.54
N ARG A 262 29.03 4.94 17.69
CA ARG A 262 29.40 3.60 18.16
C ARG A 262 28.13 2.84 18.57
N ALA A 263 27.98 1.59 18.13
CA ALA A 263 26.80 0.78 18.43
C ALA A 263 26.71 0.44 19.94
N ALA A 264 27.86 0.08 20.53
CA ALA A 264 28.03 -0.29 21.94
C ALA A 264 26.98 -1.30 22.45
N LEU A 265 26.74 -2.39 21.71
CA LEU A 265 25.69 -3.38 22.02
C LEU A 265 25.91 -4.05 23.39
N GLU A 266 27.12 -4.03 23.92
CA GLU A 266 27.48 -4.49 25.26
C GLU A 266 26.83 -3.68 26.40
N MET A 267 26.39 -2.44 26.14
CA MET A 267 25.77 -1.56 27.15
C MET A 267 24.25 -1.69 27.23
N ILE A 268 23.64 -2.59 26.45
CA ILE A 268 22.20 -2.78 26.38
C ILE A 268 21.66 -3.28 27.73
N ASN A 269 20.55 -2.71 28.20
CA ASN A 269 19.82 -3.21 29.36
C ASN A 269 18.49 -3.86 28.93
N PRO A 270 18.41 -5.21 28.88
CA PRO A 270 17.22 -5.91 28.41
C PRO A 270 15.94 -5.64 29.21
N ASN A 271 16.04 -5.19 30.46
CA ASN A 271 14.87 -4.86 31.26
C ASN A 271 14.30 -3.47 30.91
N ARG A 272 15.18 -2.51 30.60
CA ARG A 272 14.79 -1.15 30.26
C ARG A 272 14.36 -1.02 28.79
N ASP A 273 15.18 -1.56 27.90
CA ASP A 273 15.12 -1.21 26.47
C ASP A 273 14.14 -2.09 25.68
N PHE A 274 13.92 -3.33 26.12
CA PHE A 274 13.21 -4.34 25.33
C PHE A 274 11.79 -3.94 24.94
N LYS A 275 11.00 -3.41 25.88
CA LYS A 275 9.61 -3.02 25.61
C LYS A 275 9.54 -1.94 24.53
N LEU A 276 10.41 -0.94 24.65
CA LEU A 276 10.44 0.20 23.72
C LEU A 276 10.96 -0.22 22.35
N VAL A 277 12.05 -0.99 22.29
CA VAL A 277 12.60 -1.48 21.01
C VAL A 277 11.58 -2.36 20.28
N THR A 278 10.87 -3.23 21.02
CA THR A 278 9.80 -4.06 20.45
C THR A 278 8.65 -3.19 19.92
N GLU A 279 8.23 -2.15 20.65
CA GLU A 279 7.18 -1.23 20.19
C GLU A 279 7.58 -0.48 18.91
N VAL A 280 8.83 0.02 18.86
CA VAL A 280 9.36 0.72 17.68
C VAL A 280 9.44 -0.25 16.50
N ALA A 281 10.03 -1.43 16.70
CA ALA A 281 10.18 -2.44 15.65
C ALA A 281 8.81 -2.91 15.13
N ASP A 282 7.85 -3.13 16.03
CA ASP A 282 6.47 -3.43 15.64
C ASP A 282 5.91 -2.30 14.78
N TRP A 283 5.95 -1.04 15.23
CA TRP A 283 5.40 0.07 14.43
C TRP A 283 6.05 0.22 13.05
N VAL A 284 7.39 0.11 12.98
CA VAL A 284 8.15 0.24 11.73
C VAL A 284 7.80 -0.88 10.75
N PHE A 285 7.80 -2.14 11.20
CA PHE A 285 7.77 -3.30 10.31
C PHE A 285 6.40 -3.99 10.18
N ASN A 286 5.41 -3.66 11.03
CA ASN A 286 4.06 -4.29 11.02
C ASN A 286 3.33 -4.14 9.67
N SER A 287 3.66 -3.14 8.85
CA SER A 287 3.06 -2.98 7.52
C SER A 287 4.12 -3.05 6.42
N GLY A 288 4.31 -4.22 5.82
CA GLY A 288 5.37 -4.45 4.81
C GLY A 288 5.38 -3.48 3.62
N ARG A 289 4.22 -2.94 3.24
CA ARG A 289 4.10 -1.92 2.17
C ARG A 289 4.72 -0.57 2.53
N ASP A 290 4.56 -0.13 3.77
CA ASP A 290 4.98 1.20 4.23
C ASP A 290 6.22 1.14 5.14
N ALA A 291 6.80 -0.05 5.32
CA ALA A 291 7.88 -0.28 6.29
C ALA A 291 9.11 0.58 5.99
N GLU A 292 9.48 0.71 4.72
CA GLU A 292 10.59 1.57 4.29
C GLU A 292 10.32 3.04 4.65
N THR A 293 9.12 3.57 4.35
CA THR A 293 8.75 4.95 4.68
C THR A 293 8.72 5.19 6.19
N ARG A 294 8.16 4.26 6.97
CA ARG A 294 8.14 4.36 8.45
C ARG A 294 9.54 4.30 9.03
N HIS A 295 10.39 3.41 8.52
CA HIS A 295 11.79 3.33 8.91
C HIS A 295 12.53 4.64 8.62
N THR A 296 12.42 5.18 7.40
CA THR A 296 13.07 6.45 7.04
C THR A 296 12.60 7.60 7.92
N LEU A 297 11.29 7.73 8.18
CA LEU A 297 10.76 8.78 9.06
C LEU A 297 11.26 8.60 10.51
N PHE A 298 11.28 7.37 11.00
CA PHE A 298 11.78 7.08 12.34
C PHE A 298 13.26 7.42 12.48
N VAL A 299 14.12 6.94 11.58
CA VAL A 299 15.56 7.21 11.60
C VAL A 299 15.85 8.70 11.44
N TYR A 300 15.08 9.41 10.61
CA TYR A 300 15.21 10.85 10.44
C TYR A 300 14.93 11.63 11.74
N GLU A 301 13.82 11.30 12.41
CA GLU A 301 13.46 11.92 13.69
C GLU A 301 14.43 11.50 14.80
N LEU A 302 14.87 10.25 14.82
CA LEU A 302 15.84 9.73 15.78
C LEU A 302 17.19 10.45 15.66
N ALA A 303 17.66 10.68 14.43
CA ALA A 303 18.88 11.45 14.16
C ALA A 303 18.77 12.92 14.60
N ARG A 304 17.55 13.49 14.58
CA ARG A 304 17.29 14.87 15.03
C ARG A 304 17.39 15.00 16.55
N GLU A 305 16.82 14.04 17.27
CA GLU A 305 16.83 14.00 18.75
C GLU A 305 18.19 13.56 19.32
N TRP A 306 19.10 13.04 18.50
CA TRP A 306 20.36 12.49 18.97
C TRP A 306 21.37 13.56 19.44
N PRO A 307 21.81 13.52 20.70
CA PRO A 307 22.84 14.42 21.21
C PRO A 307 24.23 13.92 20.79
N GLY A 308 25.08 14.84 20.32
CA GLY A 308 26.53 14.62 20.19
C GLY A 308 26.97 13.28 19.57
N ASP A 309 27.95 12.64 20.23
CA ASP A 309 28.60 11.37 19.84
C ASP A 309 28.37 10.29 20.92
N GLU A 310 27.22 10.33 21.60
CA GLU A 310 26.86 9.31 22.60
C GLU A 310 26.61 7.94 21.94
N PRO A 311 26.99 6.81 22.58
CA PRO A 311 26.77 5.48 22.04
C PRO A 311 25.30 5.18 21.78
N PHE A 312 25.02 4.46 20.68
CA PHE A 312 23.67 4.21 20.18
C PHE A 312 22.79 3.48 21.21
N SER A 313 23.24 2.33 21.70
CA SER A 313 22.47 1.47 22.62
C SER A 313 22.08 2.17 23.92
N ASN A 314 22.98 2.97 24.51
CA ASN A 314 22.79 3.56 25.82
C ASN A 314 21.70 4.64 25.80
N SER A 315 21.73 5.51 24.79
CA SER A 315 20.85 6.67 24.68
C SER A 315 19.56 6.38 23.89
N PHE A 316 19.44 5.19 23.27
CA PHE A 316 18.24 4.82 22.51
C PHE A 316 16.96 4.92 23.36
N ALA A 317 16.98 4.38 24.58
CA ALA A 317 15.80 4.35 25.44
C ALA A 317 15.26 5.74 25.82
N ASP A 318 16.15 6.72 25.94
CA ASP A 318 15.79 8.08 26.34
C ASP A 318 15.27 8.91 25.16
N ARG A 319 15.69 8.59 23.93
CA ARG A 319 15.42 9.40 22.72
C ARG A 319 14.36 8.79 21.79
N ALA A 320 14.33 7.47 21.69
CA ALA A 320 13.41 6.77 20.80
C ALA A 320 11.92 7.05 21.08
N PRO A 321 11.43 7.29 22.31
CA PRO A 321 10.00 7.58 22.52
C PRO A 321 9.56 8.89 21.85
N GLY A 322 10.37 9.95 22.00
CA GLY A 322 10.10 11.25 21.38
C GLY A 322 10.19 11.18 19.85
N ALA A 323 11.22 10.50 19.33
CA ALA A 323 11.39 10.28 17.91
C ALA A 323 10.25 9.42 17.31
N LEU A 324 9.78 8.39 18.04
CA LEU A 324 8.69 7.52 17.60
C LEU A 324 7.38 8.29 17.46
N GLU A 325 7.01 9.13 18.44
CA GLU A 325 5.77 9.91 18.35
C GLU A 325 5.85 10.99 17.25
N ALA A 326 7.01 11.62 17.07
CA ALA A 326 7.24 12.54 15.97
C ALA A 326 7.15 11.84 14.61
N ALA A 327 7.75 10.65 14.47
CA ALA A 327 7.69 9.84 13.25
C ALA A 327 6.27 9.34 12.96
N LYS A 328 5.52 8.89 13.99
CA LYS A 328 4.09 8.55 13.88
C LYS A 328 3.28 9.75 13.38
N ALA A 329 3.53 10.96 13.90
CA ALA A 329 2.86 12.17 13.45
C ALA A 329 3.21 12.53 12.00
N ALA A 330 4.50 12.48 11.63
CA ALA A 330 4.97 12.71 10.27
C ALA A 330 4.39 11.70 9.27
N PHE A 331 4.28 10.43 9.67
CA PHE A 331 3.66 9.39 8.84
C PHE A 331 2.16 9.64 8.63
N ARG A 332 1.43 10.03 9.70
CA ARG A 332 0.01 10.43 9.55
C ARG A 332 -0.16 11.63 8.62
N MET A 333 0.77 12.58 8.64
CA MET A 333 0.77 13.70 7.70
C MET A 333 1.04 13.23 6.27
N HIS A 334 2.05 12.38 6.07
CA HIS A 334 2.37 11.79 4.77
C HIS A 334 1.17 11.05 4.15
N VAL A 335 0.48 10.22 4.93
CA VAL A 335 -0.72 9.49 4.49
C VAL A 335 -1.85 10.48 4.12
N ARG A 336 -2.01 11.57 4.87
CA ARG A 336 -3.00 12.62 4.56
C ARG A 336 -2.65 13.40 3.30
N ASP A 337 -1.38 13.72 3.09
CA ASP A 337 -0.93 14.43 1.88
C ASP A 337 -1.08 13.56 0.64
N ALA A 338 -0.78 12.25 0.73
CA ALA A 338 -1.07 11.30 -0.34
C ALA A 338 -2.58 11.24 -0.67
N SER A 339 -3.43 11.25 0.36
CA SER A 339 -4.89 11.30 0.20
C SER A 339 -5.38 12.63 -0.40
N LYS A 340 -4.72 13.75 -0.07
CA LYS A 340 -5.05 15.06 -0.62
C LYS A 340 -4.67 15.17 -2.10
N GLU A 341 -3.51 14.66 -2.48
CA GLU A 341 -3.06 14.69 -3.89
C GLU A 341 -3.93 13.78 -4.76
N THR A 342 -4.34 12.62 -4.24
CA THR A 342 -5.32 11.76 -4.93
C THR A 342 -6.67 12.45 -5.10
N LEU A 343 -7.21 13.10 -4.06
CA LEU A 343 -8.44 13.90 -4.19
C LEU A 343 -8.30 15.06 -5.18
N LYS A 344 -7.16 15.75 -5.19
CA LYS A 344 -6.88 16.83 -6.14
C LYS A 344 -6.82 16.32 -7.57
N SER A 345 -6.17 15.18 -7.79
CA SER A 345 -6.11 14.54 -9.12
C SER A 345 -7.50 14.11 -9.60
N LEU A 346 -8.36 13.62 -8.70
CA LEU A 346 -9.76 13.30 -9.01
C LEU A 346 -10.58 14.56 -9.32
N GLN A 347 -10.35 15.66 -8.60
CA GLN A 347 -11.02 16.92 -8.86
C GLN A 347 -10.59 17.54 -10.19
N GLU A 348 -9.30 17.48 -10.52
CA GLU A 348 -8.77 17.89 -11.81
C GLU A 348 -9.40 17.05 -12.94
N LEU A 349 -9.47 15.72 -12.76
CA LEU A 349 -10.12 14.85 -13.73
C LEU A 349 -11.60 15.17 -13.93
N ARG A 350 -12.36 15.41 -12.85
CA ARG A 350 -13.77 15.84 -12.96
C ARG A 350 -13.91 17.17 -13.70
N LYS A 351 -13.01 18.11 -13.44
CA LYS A 351 -13.00 19.40 -14.14
C LYS A 351 -12.71 19.22 -15.62
N THR A 352 -11.64 18.51 -15.97
CA THR A 352 -11.31 18.26 -17.38
C THR A 352 -12.43 17.50 -18.07
N LEU A 353 -13.06 16.52 -17.41
CA LEU A 353 -14.22 15.81 -17.94
C LEU A 353 -15.41 16.76 -18.18
N ALA A 354 -15.73 17.65 -17.24
CA ALA A 354 -16.81 18.62 -17.40
C ALA A 354 -16.52 19.63 -18.53
N ASP A 355 -15.27 20.10 -18.63
CA ASP A 355 -14.82 20.99 -19.71
C ASP A 355 -14.94 20.30 -21.08
N ASP A 356 -14.53 19.03 -21.17
CA ASP A 356 -14.63 18.23 -22.39
C ASP A 356 -16.09 17.94 -22.79
N VAL A 357 -16.96 17.57 -21.84
CA VAL A 357 -18.40 17.39 -22.09
C VAL A 357 -19.02 18.70 -22.59
N THR A 358 -18.68 19.83 -21.96
CA THR A 358 -19.16 21.15 -22.38
C THR A 358 -18.69 21.49 -23.80
N ARG A 359 -17.47 21.12 -24.17
CA ARG A 359 -16.93 21.28 -25.52
C ARG A 359 -17.69 20.44 -26.56
N VAL A 360 -17.99 19.18 -26.24
CA VAL A 360 -18.78 18.29 -27.11
C VAL A 360 -20.22 18.84 -27.29
N VAL A 361 -20.85 19.29 -26.21
CA VAL A 361 -22.18 19.92 -26.27
C VAL A 361 -22.15 21.22 -27.10
N GLY A 362 -21.10 22.03 -26.93
CA GLY A 362 -20.87 23.24 -27.73
C GLY A 362 -20.80 22.94 -29.22
N GLN A 363 -19.97 21.98 -29.62
CA GLN A 363 -19.84 21.56 -31.02
C GLN A 363 -21.15 20.99 -31.59
N THR A 364 -21.91 20.25 -30.77
CA THR A 364 -23.23 19.73 -31.19
C THR A 364 -24.23 20.86 -31.45
N ARG A 365 -24.19 21.92 -30.64
CA ARG A 365 -25.00 23.13 -30.87
C ARG A 365 -24.56 23.88 -32.12
N GLU A 366 -23.26 23.97 -32.39
CA GLU A 366 -22.75 24.58 -33.63
C GLU A 366 -23.20 23.82 -34.88
N LEU A 367 -23.18 22.47 -34.86
CA LEU A 367 -23.75 21.64 -35.91
C LEU A 367 -25.21 21.97 -36.18
N THR A 368 -25.99 22.04 -35.12
CA THR A 368 -27.43 22.35 -35.20
C THR A 368 -27.67 23.78 -35.67
N GLY A 369 -26.85 24.74 -35.26
CA GLY A 369 -26.93 26.12 -35.71
C GLY A 369 -26.60 26.29 -37.20
N ASN A 370 -25.59 25.58 -37.68
CA ASN A 370 -25.22 25.59 -39.11
C ASN A 370 -26.32 24.95 -39.97
N LEU A 371 -26.93 23.85 -39.50
CA LEU A 371 -28.10 23.24 -40.12
C LEU A 371 -29.25 24.25 -40.33
N TRP A 372 -29.57 25.05 -39.32
CA TRP A 372 -30.62 26.07 -39.42
C TRP A 372 -30.27 27.17 -40.42
N ARG A 373 -29.02 27.62 -40.44
CA ARG A 373 -28.56 28.62 -41.41
C ARG A 373 -28.64 28.08 -42.83
N ASP A 374 -28.19 26.85 -43.03
CA ASP A 374 -28.20 26.19 -44.33
C ASP A 374 -29.64 25.97 -44.82
N LEU A 375 -30.57 25.59 -43.94
CA LEU A 375 -31.99 25.49 -44.27
C LEU A 375 -32.60 26.83 -44.72
N LEU A 376 -32.25 27.94 -44.05
CA LEU A 376 -32.71 29.27 -44.44
C LEU A 376 -32.17 29.70 -45.81
N VAL A 377 -30.89 29.39 -46.10
CA VAL A 377 -30.30 29.66 -47.42
C VAL A 377 -31.01 28.86 -48.51
N VAL A 378 -31.33 27.59 -48.25
CA VAL A 378 -32.11 26.77 -49.19
C VAL A 378 -33.51 27.34 -49.40
N ALA A 379 -34.22 27.69 -48.32
CA ALA A 379 -35.55 28.28 -48.42
C ALA A 379 -35.55 29.58 -49.23
N ALA A 380 -34.55 30.45 -49.02
CA ALA A 380 -34.36 31.68 -49.79
C ALA A 380 -34.07 31.41 -51.27
N ALA A 381 -33.22 30.42 -51.58
CA ALA A 381 -32.90 30.04 -52.96
C ALA A 381 -34.13 29.46 -53.70
N VAL A 382 -34.93 28.64 -53.02
CA VAL A 382 -36.18 28.09 -53.55
C VAL A 382 -37.19 29.22 -53.81
N LEU A 383 -37.39 30.13 -52.86
CA LEU A 383 -38.30 31.27 -53.02
C LEU A 383 -37.83 32.19 -54.16
N GLY A 384 -36.52 32.45 -54.26
CA GLY A 384 -35.90 33.19 -55.35
C GLY A 384 -36.20 32.56 -56.72
N ARG A 385 -36.08 31.23 -56.84
CA ARG A 385 -36.44 30.51 -58.07
C ARG A 385 -37.92 30.73 -58.43
N PHE A 386 -38.84 30.59 -57.47
CA PHE A 386 -40.26 30.82 -57.72
C PHE A 386 -40.57 32.26 -58.14
N THR A 387 -39.90 33.27 -57.57
CA THR A 387 -40.08 34.67 -57.97
C THR A 387 -39.56 34.97 -59.38
N LEU A 388 -38.42 34.37 -59.76
CA LEU A 388 -37.87 34.51 -61.12
C LEU A 388 -38.77 33.83 -62.16
N LEU A 389 -39.32 32.65 -61.85
CA LEU A 389 -40.27 31.96 -62.72
C LEU A 389 -41.61 32.71 -62.90
N ALA A 390 -42.01 33.51 -61.91
CA ALA A 390 -43.22 34.32 -61.96
C ALA A 390 -43.07 35.64 -62.75
N THR A 391 -41.84 36.02 -63.13
CA THR A 391 -41.57 37.29 -63.83
C THR A 391 -41.42 37.03 -65.33
N PRO A 392 -42.38 37.42 -66.19
CA PRO A 392 -42.33 37.14 -67.62
C PRO A 392 -41.30 38.03 -68.33
N GLY A 393 -40.32 37.43 -69.03
CA GLY A 393 -39.55 38.13 -70.07
C GLY A 393 -38.02 38.06 -70.04
N LYS A 394 -37.38 37.20 -69.24
CA LYS A 394 -35.91 36.99 -69.33
C LYS A 394 -35.55 35.51 -69.26
N ASP A 395 -34.93 34.99 -70.32
CA ASP A 395 -34.30 33.67 -70.40
C ASP A 395 -33.00 33.63 -69.55
N GLU A 396 -33.14 33.78 -68.23
CA GLU A 396 -32.03 33.57 -67.27
C GLU A 396 -32.15 32.23 -66.51
N ALA A 397 -32.98 31.31 -67.02
CA ALA A 397 -33.24 30.00 -66.40
C ALA A 397 -31.96 29.18 -66.14
N GLY A 398 -30.99 29.23 -67.07
CA GLY A 398 -29.73 28.52 -66.92
C GLY A 398 -28.83 29.03 -65.78
N LEU A 399 -28.91 30.33 -65.46
CA LEU A 399 -28.15 30.92 -64.36
C LEU A 399 -28.77 30.55 -63.00
N ALA A 400 -30.10 30.50 -62.93
CA ALA A 400 -30.82 30.01 -61.76
C ALA A 400 -30.54 28.52 -61.47
N ASP A 401 -30.48 27.68 -62.51
CA ASP A 401 -30.11 26.27 -62.36
C ASP A 401 -28.65 26.09 -61.91
N ALA A 402 -27.71 26.84 -62.49
CA ALA A 402 -26.31 26.83 -62.09
C ALA A 402 -26.11 27.26 -60.62
N LEU A 403 -26.87 28.25 -60.14
CA LEU A 403 -26.83 28.68 -58.74
C LEU A 403 -27.34 27.60 -57.77
N LEU A 404 -28.36 26.82 -58.15
CA LEU A 404 -28.87 25.73 -57.30
C LEU A 404 -27.89 24.55 -57.24
N TYR A 405 -27.25 24.19 -58.35
CA TYR A 405 -26.17 23.19 -58.34
C TYR A 405 -24.96 23.68 -57.52
N GLY A 406 -24.58 24.94 -57.67
CA GLY A 406 -23.54 25.57 -56.86
C GLY A 406 -23.86 25.51 -55.36
N LEU A 407 -25.11 25.81 -54.99
CA LEU A 407 -25.59 25.72 -53.61
C LEU A 407 -25.58 24.27 -53.08
N ALA A 408 -26.01 23.30 -53.89
CA ALA A 408 -25.98 21.89 -53.51
C ALA A 408 -24.56 21.38 -53.24
N ILE A 409 -23.60 21.74 -54.10
CA ILE A 409 -22.17 21.41 -53.92
C ILE A 409 -21.61 22.10 -52.67
N TYR A 410 -21.94 23.37 -52.46
CA TYR A 410 -21.52 24.12 -51.28
C TYR A 410 -22.02 23.46 -49.98
N LEU A 411 -23.30 23.07 -49.91
CA LEU A 411 -23.87 22.39 -48.75
C LEU A 411 -23.21 21.04 -48.48
N ALA A 412 -22.95 20.26 -49.55
CA ALA A 412 -22.25 18.97 -49.42
C ALA A 412 -20.82 19.16 -48.88
N PHE A 413 -20.10 20.15 -49.39
CA PHE A 413 -18.73 20.45 -48.95
C PHE A 413 -18.69 20.98 -47.51
N SER A 414 -19.59 21.90 -47.16
CA SER A 414 -19.73 22.46 -45.80
C SER A 414 -20.01 21.36 -44.78
N LEU A 415 -20.99 20.50 -45.06
CA LEU A 415 -21.30 19.35 -44.21
C LEU A 415 -20.10 18.40 -44.08
N GLY A 416 -19.43 18.09 -45.19
CA GLY A 416 -18.25 17.22 -45.20
C GLY A 416 -17.13 17.75 -44.31
N MET A 417 -16.81 19.05 -44.42
CA MET A 417 -15.79 19.70 -43.60
C MET A 417 -16.14 19.62 -42.11
N VAL A 418 -17.40 19.88 -41.78
CA VAL A 418 -17.91 19.90 -40.42
C VAL A 418 -17.92 18.49 -39.79
N ILE A 419 -18.31 17.45 -40.54
CA ILE A 419 -18.23 16.06 -40.08
C ILE A 419 -16.78 15.64 -39.90
N PHE A 420 -15.89 16.00 -40.82
CA PHE A 420 -14.47 15.66 -40.76
C PHE A 420 -13.79 16.27 -39.53
N ALA A 421 -14.00 17.56 -39.27
CA ALA A 421 -13.43 18.24 -38.11
C ALA A 421 -13.88 17.59 -36.79
N ASN A 422 -15.16 17.22 -36.69
CA ASN A 422 -15.68 16.55 -35.50
C ASN A 422 -15.20 15.09 -35.38
N ALA A 423 -15.04 14.38 -36.49
CA ALA A 423 -14.48 13.02 -36.48
C ALA A 423 -13.02 13.01 -36.01
N GLN A 424 -12.21 13.98 -36.46
CA GLN A 424 -10.84 14.21 -35.98
C GLN A 424 -10.81 14.50 -34.48
N PHE A 425 -11.70 15.36 -34.00
CA PHE A 425 -11.81 15.68 -32.58
C PHE A 425 -12.16 14.44 -31.74
N MET A 426 -13.16 13.65 -32.14
CA MET A 426 -13.53 12.41 -31.44
C MET A 426 -12.43 11.35 -31.47
N ALA A 427 -11.62 11.30 -32.53
CA ALA A 427 -10.46 10.43 -32.59
C ALA A 427 -9.35 10.89 -31.61
N LEU A 428 -9.11 12.19 -31.49
CA LEU A 428 -8.18 12.76 -30.52
C LEU A 428 -8.66 12.51 -29.08
N PHE A 429 -9.95 12.68 -28.83
CA PHE A 429 -10.58 12.47 -27.53
C PHE A 429 -10.43 11.02 -27.04
N ARG A 430 -10.72 10.02 -27.89
CA ARG A 430 -10.53 8.60 -27.55
C ARG A 430 -9.08 8.26 -27.22
N LYS A 431 -8.12 8.89 -27.91
CA LYS A 431 -6.69 8.75 -27.57
C LYS A 431 -6.37 9.33 -26.20
N MET A 432 -6.92 10.49 -25.84
CA MET A 432 -6.74 11.09 -24.52
C MET A 432 -7.36 10.21 -23.43
N GLN A 433 -8.55 9.65 -23.66
CA GLN A 433 -9.25 8.77 -22.74
C GLN A 433 -8.41 7.53 -22.36
N SER A 434 -7.80 6.85 -23.34
CA SER A 434 -6.94 5.68 -23.07
C SER A 434 -5.74 6.01 -22.16
N LYS A 435 -5.16 7.21 -22.31
CA LYS A 435 -4.07 7.69 -21.46
C LYS A 435 -4.53 7.99 -20.04
N TRP A 436 -5.77 8.45 -19.86
CA TRP A 436 -6.35 8.72 -18.55
C TRP A 436 -6.68 7.44 -17.81
N GLN A 437 -7.28 6.48 -18.52
CA GLN A 437 -7.63 5.17 -18.02
C GLN A 437 -6.40 4.48 -17.40
N THR A 438 -5.26 4.54 -18.10
CA THR A 438 -3.98 3.98 -17.63
C THR A 438 -3.48 4.66 -16.34
N LYS A 439 -3.69 5.98 -16.18
CA LYS A 439 -3.27 6.71 -14.98
C LYS A 439 -4.20 6.51 -13.79
N LEU A 440 -5.48 6.25 -14.04
CA LEU A 440 -6.49 6.08 -12.98
C LEU A 440 -6.59 4.66 -12.45
N TYR A 441 -6.17 3.65 -13.21
CA TYR A 441 -6.24 2.26 -12.76
C TYR A 441 -5.43 1.96 -11.49
N GLY A 442 -4.49 2.82 -11.10
CA GLY A 442 -3.81 2.70 -9.81
C GLY A 442 -4.66 3.09 -8.60
N PHE A 443 -5.82 3.74 -8.81
CA PHE A 443 -6.54 4.45 -7.74
C PHE A 443 -8.05 4.19 -7.67
N VAL A 444 -8.68 3.76 -8.77
CA VAL A 444 -10.14 3.54 -8.84
C VAL A 444 -10.38 2.15 -9.40
N ASP A 445 -11.28 1.42 -8.75
CA ASP A 445 -11.71 0.09 -9.19
C ASP A 445 -12.27 0.18 -10.62
N PRO A 446 -11.92 -0.76 -11.53
CA PRO A 446 -12.46 -0.80 -12.89
C PRO A 446 -13.99 -0.67 -12.97
N GLU A 447 -14.74 -1.15 -11.98
CA GLU A 447 -16.21 -1.05 -11.98
C GLU A 447 -16.71 0.38 -11.73
N ASP A 448 -16.13 1.06 -10.74
CA ASP A 448 -16.46 2.44 -10.41
C ASP A 448 -16.07 3.40 -11.55
N PHE A 449 -14.93 3.15 -12.20
CA PHE A 449 -14.52 3.93 -13.36
C PHE A 449 -15.51 3.77 -14.53
N LYS A 450 -16.03 2.55 -14.74
CA LYS A 450 -16.98 2.28 -15.82
C LYS A 450 -18.28 3.06 -15.62
N LEU A 451 -18.83 3.05 -14.40
CA LEU A 451 -20.04 3.79 -14.03
C LEU A 451 -19.84 5.31 -14.10
N LEU A 452 -18.72 5.82 -13.58
CA LEU A 452 -18.52 7.26 -13.43
C LEU A 452 -18.07 7.96 -14.72
N ALA A 453 -17.34 7.27 -15.60
CA ALA A 453 -16.70 7.90 -16.75
C ALA A 453 -16.98 7.20 -18.07
N ALA A 454 -16.92 5.86 -18.14
CA ALA A 454 -17.02 5.16 -19.42
C ALA A 454 -18.44 5.19 -20.00
N GLU A 455 -19.45 4.86 -19.19
CA GLU A 455 -20.86 4.84 -19.61
C GLU A 455 -21.37 6.20 -20.11
N PRO A 456 -21.26 7.32 -19.34
CA PRO A 456 -21.74 8.62 -19.82
C PRO A 456 -21.01 9.11 -21.08
N LEU A 457 -19.73 8.75 -21.27
CA LEU A 457 -19.00 9.03 -22.51
C LEU A 457 -19.55 8.23 -23.69
N THR A 458 -19.78 6.93 -23.51
CA THR A 458 -20.33 6.09 -24.59
C THR A 458 -21.74 6.53 -24.97
N GLU A 459 -22.53 6.95 -24.00
CA GLU A 459 -23.86 7.51 -24.24
C GLU A 459 -23.78 8.84 -25.01
N ALA A 460 -22.88 9.75 -24.62
CA ALA A 460 -22.63 11.00 -25.34
C ALA A 460 -22.13 10.76 -26.78
N GLU A 461 -21.22 9.80 -26.99
CA GLU A 461 -20.79 9.40 -28.33
C GLU A 461 -21.95 8.87 -29.18
N ASN A 462 -22.84 8.09 -28.58
CA ASN A 462 -24.00 7.52 -29.28
C ASN A 462 -25.00 8.61 -29.67
N ILE A 463 -25.28 9.56 -28.77
CA ILE A 463 -26.11 10.74 -29.07
C ILE A 463 -25.51 11.54 -30.23
N TYR A 464 -24.19 11.77 -30.22
CA TYR A 464 -23.50 12.44 -31.31
C TYR A 464 -23.62 11.66 -32.64
N LYS A 465 -23.38 10.34 -32.64
CA LYS A 465 -23.50 9.50 -33.85
C LYS A 465 -24.91 9.54 -34.43
N ASN A 466 -25.93 9.46 -33.58
CA ASN A 466 -27.33 9.53 -33.99
C ASN A 466 -27.67 10.90 -34.57
N THR A 467 -27.23 11.98 -33.92
CA THR A 467 -27.44 13.36 -34.39
C THR A 467 -26.74 13.60 -35.72
N ARG A 468 -25.49 13.13 -35.86
CA ARG A 468 -24.73 13.18 -37.11
C ARG A 468 -25.46 12.45 -38.23
N ASN A 469 -25.96 11.24 -37.99
CA ASN A 469 -26.66 10.46 -39.01
C ASN A 469 -27.98 11.12 -39.43
N ALA A 470 -28.73 11.68 -38.47
CA ALA A 470 -29.94 12.45 -38.75
C ALA A 470 -29.63 13.72 -39.57
N ALA A 471 -28.56 14.44 -39.22
CA ALA A 471 -28.10 15.60 -39.98
C ALA A 471 -27.72 15.22 -41.42
N ILE A 472 -26.93 14.16 -41.61
CA ILE A 472 -26.58 13.64 -42.94
C ILE A 472 -27.83 13.34 -43.75
N ALA A 473 -28.82 12.65 -43.17
CA ALA A 473 -30.07 12.32 -43.85
C ALA A 473 -30.84 13.59 -44.27
N ALA A 474 -30.94 14.59 -43.38
CA ALA A 474 -31.60 15.86 -43.69
C ALA A 474 -30.90 16.61 -44.83
N TYR A 475 -29.57 16.68 -44.85
CA TYR A 475 -28.81 17.31 -45.93
C TYR A 475 -28.94 16.55 -47.25
N ILE A 476 -28.90 15.21 -47.24
CA ILE A 476 -29.10 14.41 -48.46
C ILE A 476 -30.50 14.70 -49.04
N LEU A 477 -31.53 14.74 -48.21
CA LEU A 477 -32.88 15.11 -48.65
C LEU A 477 -32.91 16.53 -49.25
N THR A 478 -32.27 17.48 -48.58
CA THR A 478 -32.23 18.88 -49.03
C THR A 478 -31.49 19.04 -50.37
N ILE A 479 -30.32 18.41 -50.50
CA ILE A 479 -29.53 18.39 -51.72
C ILE A 479 -30.30 17.70 -52.85
N SER A 480 -30.96 16.57 -52.57
CA SER A 480 -31.77 15.87 -53.56
C SER A 480 -32.97 16.70 -54.04
N ALA A 481 -33.61 17.45 -53.14
CA ALA A 481 -34.70 18.35 -53.48
C ALA A 481 -34.22 19.54 -54.34
N LEU A 482 -33.06 20.11 -54.04
CA LEU A 482 -32.43 21.16 -54.86
C LEU A 482 -32.09 20.67 -56.26
N ILE A 483 -31.51 19.47 -56.38
CA ILE A 483 -31.18 18.85 -57.67
C ILE A 483 -32.46 18.54 -58.44
N ALA A 484 -33.47 17.94 -57.79
CA ALA A 484 -34.75 17.66 -58.43
C ALA A 484 -35.43 18.93 -58.95
N LEU A 485 -35.40 20.01 -58.16
CA LEU A 485 -35.96 21.31 -58.55
C LEU A 485 -35.19 21.95 -59.73
N ALA A 486 -33.88 21.73 -59.82
CA ALA A 486 -33.05 22.16 -60.95
C ALA A 486 -33.30 21.32 -62.22
N VAL A 487 -33.56 20.01 -62.08
CA VAL A 487 -33.76 19.10 -63.23
C VAL A 487 -35.19 19.14 -63.78
N VAL A 488 -36.21 19.35 -62.94
CA VAL A 488 -37.60 19.39 -63.40
C VAL A 488 -37.82 20.69 -64.20
N PRO A 489 -38.08 20.62 -65.52
CA PRO A 489 -38.54 21.78 -66.25
C PRO A 489 -39.91 22.12 -65.68
N VAL A 490 -40.06 23.30 -65.09
CA VAL A 490 -41.36 23.80 -64.61
C VAL A 490 -42.23 24.07 -65.83
N ARG A 491 -42.81 23.02 -66.40
CA ARG A 491 -43.87 23.04 -67.42
C ARG A 491 -45.21 23.28 -66.73
N LEU A 492 -45.27 24.29 -65.87
CA LEU A 492 -46.48 24.77 -65.20
C LEU A 492 -46.51 26.29 -65.25
N ALA A 493 -46.51 26.86 -66.46
CA ALA A 493 -46.89 28.26 -66.69
C ALA A 493 -47.26 28.62 -68.14
N GLN A 494 -47.54 27.65 -69.03
CA GLN A 494 -48.15 27.94 -70.34
C GLN A 494 -49.14 26.83 -70.71
N GLY A 495 -50.40 27.02 -70.31
CA GLY A 495 -51.48 26.12 -70.63
C GLY A 495 -52.80 26.66 -70.10
N THR A 496 -53.55 27.31 -70.99
CA THR A 496 -54.93 27.81 -70.88
C THR A 496 -55.14 29.26 -70.40
N ASN A 497 -54.82 30.18 -71.30
CA ASN A 497 -55.63 31.39 -71.49
C ASN A 497 -57.01 30.96 -72.01
N ASN A 498 -58.07 31.19 -71.25
CA ASN A 498 -59.40 31.52 -71.78
C ASN A 498 -60.17 32.36 -70.75
N SER A 499 -60.28 33.64 -71.07
CA SER A 499 -61.38 34.57 -70.81
C SER A 499 -62.32 34.31 -69.62
N GLY A 500 -62.16 35.16 -68.60
CA GLY A 500 -63.18 36.15 -68.24
C GLY A 500 -64.32 35.72 -67.31
N THR A 501 -64.20 36.06 -66.02
CA THR A 501 -65.25 36.84 -65.34
C THR A 501 -64.64 37.58 -64.15
N ALA A 502 -64.68 38.90 -64.19
CA ALA A 502 -64.42 39.76 -63.05
C ALA A 502 -65.68 39.82 -62.18
N ALA A 503 -65.54 39.64 -60.87
CA ALA A 503 -66.23 40.44 -59.84
C ALA A 503 -65.81 40.02 -58.43
N ASN A 504 -65.26 41.01 -57.71
CA ASN A 504 -65.39 41.27 -56.28
C ASN A 504 -64.80 40.27 -55.27
N ALA A 505 -63.72 40.69 -54.62
CA ALA A 505 -63.80 41.14 -53.22
C ALA A 505 -62.49 41.80 -52.77
N SER A 506 -62.50 43.13 -52.68
CA SER A 506 -61.60 43.87 -51.79
C SER A 506 -62.11 43.74 -50.36
N SER A 507 -61.26 43.31 -49.42
CA SER A 507 -61.07 43.96 -48.11
C SER A 507 -60.21 43.10 -47.17
N VAL A 508 -59.57 43.79 -46.22
CA VAL A 508 -58.80 43.31 -45.05
C VAL A 508 -57.31 43.08 -45.37
N ALA A 509 -56.52 44.14 -45.48
CA ALA A 509 -55.96 44.94 -44.37
C ALA A 509 -54.94 44.15 -43.51
N ALA A 510 -53.69 44.59 -43.65
CA ALA A 510 -52.53 44.18 -42.88
C ALA A 510 -52.74 44.32 -41.37
N ARG A 511 -52.27 43.33 -40.61
CA ARG A 511 -51.91 43.52 -39.20
C ARG A 511 -50.60 42.81 -38.92
N ALA A 512 -49.60 43.64 -38.59
CA ALA A 512 -48.30 43.25 -38.10
C ALA A 512 -48.41 42.48 -36.77
N THR A 513 -47.61 41.44 -36.62
CA THR A 513 -47.28 40.80 -35.33
C THR A 513 -45.79 40.50 -35.27
N ASP A 514 -45.07 41.46 -34.68
CA ASP A 514 -44.12 41.32 -33.56
C ASP A 514 -43.48 39.92 -33.33
N PRO A 515 -42.14 39.78 -33.50
CA PRO A 515 -41.40 38.59 -33.09
C PRO A 515 -40.96 38.71 -31.62
N SER A 516 -41.86 38.39 -30.69
CA SER A 516 -41.51 38.17 -29.27
C SER A 516 -42.42 37.10 -28.66
N LYS A 517 -42.00 35.83 -28.79
CA LYS A 517 -42.32 34.70 -27.87
C LYS A 517 -41.69 33.41 -28.38
N VAL A 518 -40.42 33.18 -28.02
CA VAL A 518 -39.86 31.82 -27.98
C VAL A 518 -40.12 31.29 -26.59
N THR A 519 -40.91 30.22 -26.54
CA THR A 519 -41.22 29.42 -25.36
C THR A 519 -39.94 28.85 -24.76
N THR A 520 -39.57 29.35 -23.58
CA THR A 520 -38.60 28.75 -22.68
C THR A 520 -39.12 27.37 -22.28
N LEU A 521 -38.49 26.30 -22.77
CA LEU A 521 -38.68 24.95 -22.24
C LEU A 521 -38.05 24.91 -20.83
N LYS A 522 -38.92 25.03 -19.85
CA LYS A 522 -38.64 24.94 -18.41
C LYS A 522 -38.34 23.47 -18.08
N VAL A 523 -37.06 23.11 -18.02
CA VAL A 523 -36.63 21.85 -17.39
C VAL A 523 -36.88 22.03 -15.88
N THR A 524 -37.95 21.39 -15.40
CA THR A 524 -38.22 21.25 -13.96
C THR A 524 -37.71 19.87 -13.55
N PRO A 525 -36.98 19.77 -12.43
CA PRO A 525 -36.33 18.53 -12.01
C PRO A 525 -37.36 17.49 -11.58
N LEU A 526 -37.22 16.24 -12.04
CA LEU A 526 -37.96 15.13 -11.46
C LEU A 526 -37.40 14.83 -10.07
N GLY A 527 -38.18 15.22 -9.08
CA GLY A 527 -38.04 14.82 -7.70
C GLY A 527 -38.32 13.33 -7.49
N SER A 528 -37.64 12.83 -6.46
CA SER A 528 -37.86 11.61 -5.69
C SER A 528 -39.17 10.86 -5.93
N ASN A 529 -39.07 9.57 -6.18
CA ASN A 529 -39.97 8.63 -5.54
C ASN A 529 -39.17 7.42 -5.01
N ARG A 530 -38.96 7.43 -3.68
CA ARG A 530 -38.61 6.25 -2.89
C ARG A 530 -39.88 5.41 -2.68
N LYS A 531 -39.80 4.11 -2.93
CA LYS A 531 -40.47 3.09 -2.11
C LYS A 531 -39.63 1.80 -2.10
N SER A 532 -39.13 1.53 -0.89
CA SER A 532 -38.70 0.26 -0.28
C SER A 532 -38.01 -0.82 -1.12
N LEU A 533 -36.74 -1.08 -0.78
CA LEU A 533 -36.39 -2.37 -0.18
C LEU A 533 -35.34 -2.12 0.91
N ALA A 534 -35.57 -2.69 2.09
CA ALA A 534 -34.72 -2.63 3.26
C ALA A 534 -33.86 -3.90 3.37
N ALA A 535 -32.57 -3.72 3.67
CA ALA A 535 -31.61 -4.62 4.34
C ALA A 535 -30.22 -4.10 3.94
N GLY A 536 -29.24 -3.78 4.77
CA GLY A 536 -29.01 -3.77 6.21
C GLY A 536 -27.56 -3.25 6.39
N VAL A 537 -27.15 -2.95 7.63
CA VAL A 537 -25.81 -2.42 8.03
C VAL A 537 -25.67 -0.91 7.77
N GLY A 538 -25.62 0.02 8.73
CA GLY A 538 -25.23 -0.03 10.14
C GLY A 538 -23.95 0.78 10.33
N GLY A 539 -24.06 2.07 10.70
CA GLY A 539 -22.87 2.91 10.92
C GLY A 539 -23.17 4.39 11.15
N THR A 540 -23.44 4.74 12.41
CA THR A 540 -23.76 6.04 12.99
C THR A 540 -22.52 6.95 13.08
N VAL A 541 -22.60 8.23 12.66
CA VAL A 541 -21.89 9.36 13.29
C VAL A 541 -22.73 10.64 13.17
N ALA A 542 -22.91 11.32 14.31
CA ALA A 542 -23.73 12.52 14.53
C ALA A 542 -23.12 13.83 13.94
N PRO A 543 -23.93 14.89 13.75
CA PRO A 543 -23.47 16.16 13.20
C PRO A 543 -23.09 17.17 14.29
N LEU A 544 -22.04 17.98 14.05
CA LEU A 544 -21.70 19.11 14.90
C LEU A 544 -21.68 20.42 14.09
N GLY A 545 -22.53 21.36 14.51
CA GLY A 545 -22.15 22.75 14.73
C GLY A 545 -22.03 23.68 13.51
N THR A 546 -23.17 24.29 13.18
CA THR A 546 -23.27 25.58 12.49
C THR A 546 -22.55 26.68 13.30
N LEU A 547 -21.65 27.47 12.69
CA LEU A 547 -21.21 28.74 13.27
C LEU A 547 -21.09 29.85 12.23
N VAL A 548 -22.02 30.78 12.44
CA VAL A 548 -22.21 32.18 12.07
C VAL A 548 -20.96 32.99 11.63
N SER A 549 -21.24 33.81 10.62
CA SER A 549 -20.44 34.91 10.07
C SER A 549 -20.11 36.03 11.07
N GLY A 550 -18.87 36.53 11.02
CA GLY A 550 -18.49 37.82 11.59
C GLY A 550 -17.32 38.42 10.81
N GLY A 551 -17.55 39.59 10.20
CA GLY A 551 -16.55 40.41 9.51
C GLY A 551 -15.66 41.25 10.46
N PRO A 552 -14.92 42.24 9.96
CA PRO A 552 -13.45 42.20 9.97
C PRO A 552 -12.79 43.21 10.92
N ALA A 553 -11.52 42.96 11.27
CA ALA A 553 -10.63 43.96 11.85
C ALA A 553 -9.25 43.97 11.15
N LYS A 554 -8.92 45.13 10.57
CA LYS A 554 -7.58 45.59 10.17
C LYS A 554 -6.63 45.58 11.36
N VAL A 555 -5.38 45.09 11.21
CA VAL A 555 -4.14 45.70 11.76
C VAL A 555 -2.91 45.18 10.97
N GLY A 556 -2.02 46.12 10.58
CA GLY A 556 -0.54 46.05 10.35
C GLY A 556 0.10 44.82 9.70
N GLY A 557 0.96 44.91 8.67
CA GLY A 557 1.87 45.99 8.29
C GLY A 557 3.30 45.72 8.78
N VAL A 558 4.00 44.72 8.23
CA VAL A 558 5.47 44.49 8.23
C VAL A 558 5.69 43.50 7.06
N GLY A 559 6.54 43.66 6.04
CA GLY A 559 7.86 44.26 5.92
C GLY A 559 8.71 43.21 5.19
N VAL A 560 8.71 43.25 3.86
CA VAL A 560 9.48 42.35 2.98
C VAL A 560 10.86 42.97 2.74
N PRO A 561 11.97 42.24 2.94
CA PRO A 561 13.21 42.53 2.24
C PRO A 561 13.38 41.59 1.05
N ASN A 562 13.54 42.26 -0.09
CA ASN A 562 13.97 41.77 -1.38
C ASN A 562 15.45 41.37 -1.29
N ALA A 563 15.83 40.19 -1.80
CA ALA A 563 17.22 39.83 -2.02
C ALA A 563 17.35 39.20 -3.42
N LYS A 564 17.77 40.05 -4.36
CA LYS A 564 18.39 39.68 -5.63
C LYS A 564 19.83 39.22 -5.37
N ASP A 565 20.32 38.46 -6.35
CA ASP A 565 21.72 38.22 -6.69
C ASP A 565 22.50 37.22 -5.84
N THR A 566 22.56 35.98 -6.34
CA THR A 566 23.85 35.26 -6.39
C THR A 566 23.84 34.29 -7.58
N VAL A 567 24.40 34.77 -8.71
CA VAL A 567 24.85 33.92 -9.82
C VAL A 567 26.18 33.32 -9.38
N GLY A 568 26.17 32.02 -9.08
CA GLY A 568 27.32 31.24 -8.66
C GLY A 568 27.61 30.12 -9.66
N THR A 569 28.63 30.35 -10.47
CA THR A 569 29.33 29.45 -11.39
C THR A 569 29.56 28.05 -10.79
N LEU A 570 29.17 26.99 -11.53
CA LEU A 570 29.64 25.63 -11.26
C LEU A 570 30.07 24.97 -12.57
N GLY A 571 31.38 24.69 -12.60
CA GLY A 571 32.11 24.17 -13.74
C GLY A 571 31.66 22.78 -14.16
N GLN A 572 31.79 22.55 -15.47
CA GLN A 572 31.59 21.26 -16.09
C GLN A 572 32.54 20.21 -15.52
N VAL A 573 31.95 19.12 -15.04
CA VAL A 573 32.65 17.90 -14.66
C VAL A 573 32.99 17.12 -15.92
N LYS A 574 34.26 16.71 -15.92
CA LYS A 574 35.05 15.98 -16.90
C LYS A 574 34.45 14.60 -17.24
N ALA A 575 34.50 14.27 -18.51
CA ALA A 575 34.11 12.98 -19.06
C ALA A 575 34.93 11.80 -18.49
N VAL A 576 34.23 10.69 -18.24
CA VAL A 576 34.75 9.36 -17.93
C VAL A 576 35.22 8.70 -19.24
N PRO A 577 36.43 8.12 -19.33
CA PRO A 577 36.79 7.24 -20.43
C PRO A 577 36.44 5.78 -20.10
N THR A 578 35.65 5.23 -21.00
CA THR A 578 35.59 3.87 -21.55
C THR A 578 36.60 2.84 -21.01
N ALA A 579 36.05 1.74 -20.49
CA ALA A 579 36.75 0.51 -20.16
C ALA A 579 37.18 -0.26 -21.42
N ALA A 580 38.42 -0.75 -21.43
CA ALA A 580 38.92 -1.73 -22.39
C ALA A 580 39.85 -2.75 -21.70
N GLY A 581 39.44 -4.02 -21.72
CA GLY A 581 40.28 -5.16 -22.10
C GLY A 581 41.22 -5.84 -21.09
N ALA A 582 41.00 -7.16 -20.94
CA ALA A 582 41.96 -8.29 -20.77
C ALA A 582 41.46 -9.22 -19.63
N VAL A 583 40.91 -10.42 -19.87
CA VAL A 583 41.40 -11.62 -20.58
C VAL A 583 42.82 -12.00 -20.17
N GLY A 584 42.91 -12.93 -19.23
CA GLY A 584 44.13 -13.66 -18.86
C GLY A 584 43.75 -14.93 -18.10
N GLY A 585 43.88 -16.08 -18.77
CA GLY A 585 43.65 -17.42 -18.22
C GLY A 585 44.79 -17.92 -17.31
N PRO A 586 44.71 -19.20 -16.86
CA PRO A 586 45.39 -19.68 -15.66
C PRO A 586 46.72 -20.39 -15.96
N MET A 587 47.61 -20.44 -14.96
CA MET A 587 48.58 -21.52 -14.79
C MET A 587 49.19 -21.53 -13.37
N HIS A 588 49.19 -22.73 -12.79
CA HIS A 588 49.81 -23.22 -11.54
C HIS A 588 49.20 -22.88 -10.18
#